data_AF-A0A1G5DDK6-F1
#
_entry.id   AF-A0A1G5DDK6-F1
#
_cell.length_a   1.000
_cell.length_b   1.000
_cell.length_c   1.000
_cell.angle_alpha   90.00
_cell.angle_beta   90.00
_cell.angle_gamma   90.00
#
_symmetry.space_group_name_H-M   'P 1'
#
loop_
_entity.id
_entity.type
_entity.pdbx_description
1 polymer ?
#
loop_
_entity_poly.entity_id
_entity_poly.type
_entity_poly.pdbx_seq_one_letter_code
_entity_poly.pdbx_strand_id
1 'polypeptide(L)' 'MAARRRNPLMGGIFAMIMIGFGSYRLFVHFSGRATLETWQLVITGAVILYGLFVAYSVLTQKPENPSE' A
#
# COMPACT_ATOMS: atom_id res chain seq x y z
N MET A 1 26.81 -5.72 9.51
CA MET A 1 25.35 -5.84 9.31
C MET A 1 25.09 -5.63 7.83
N ALA A 2 24.63 -6.66 7.11
CA ALA A 2 24.38 -6.54 5.68
C ALA A 2 23.33 -5.44 5.44
N ALA A 3 23.73 -4.35 4.78
CA ALA A 3 22.82 -3.30 4.37
C ALA A 3 21.82 -3.94 3.39
N ARG A 4 20.63 -4.30 3.89
CA ARG A 4 19.54 -4.83 3.09
C ARG A 4 19.15 -3.71 2.13
N ARG A 5 19.71 -3.72 0.91
CA ARG A 5 19.36 -2.78 -0.18
C ARG A 5 17.85 -2.78 -0.27
N ARG A 6 17.23 -1.68 0.17
CA ARG A 6 15.79 -1.54 0.26
C ARG A 6 15.29 -1.46 -1.18
N ASN A 7 14.83 -2.57 -1.74
CA ASN A 7 14.48 -2.63 -3.15
C ASN A 7 13.19 -1.81 -3.36
N PRO A 8 13.24 -0.63 -4.02
CA PRO A 8 12.07 0.25 -4.15
C PRO A 8 10.93 -0.46 -4.90
N LEU A 9 11.29 -1.38 -5.80
CA LEU A 9 10.37 -2.23 -6.54
C LEU A 9 9.54 -3.15 -5.63
N MET A 10 10.15 -3.72 -4.57
CA MET A 10 9.42 -4.49 -3.57
C MET A 10 8.45 -3.60 -2.79
N GLY A 11 8.86 -2.37 -2.44
CA GLY A 11 7.97 -1.39 -1.79
C GLY A 11 6.74 -1.06 -2.65
N GLY A 12 6.93 -0.89 -3.96
CA GLY A 12 5.84 -0.65 -4.91
C GLY A 12 4.86 -1.82 -5.03
N ILE A 13 5.37 -3.06 -5.11
CA ILE A 13 4.53 -4.26 -5.14
C ILE A 13 3.70 -4.39 -3.85
N PHE A 14 4.33 -4.19 -2.69
CA PHE A 14 3.62 -4.21 -1.40
C PHE A 14 2.54 -3.13 -1.32
N ALA A 15 2.84 -1.91 -1.76
CA ALA A 15 1.86 -0.83 -1.80
C ALA A 15 0.66 -1.18 -2.69
N MET A 16 0.89 -1.74 -3.88
CA MET A 16 -0.16 -2.16 -4.79
C MET A 16 -1.06 -3.23 -4.17
N ILE A 17 -0.48 -4.22 -3.48
CA ILE A 17 -1.22 -5.27 -2.77
C ILE A 17 -2.06 -4.67 -1.63
N MET A 18 -1.49 -3.76 -0.83
CA MET A 18 -2.21 -3.15 0.29
C MET A 18 -3.41 -2.31 -0.18
N ILE A 19 -3.22 -1.49 -1.21
CA ILE A 19 -4.28 -0.69 -1.81
C ILE A 19 -5.34 -1.61 -2.44
N GLY A 20 -4.92 -2.62 -3.21
CA GLY A 20 -5.82 -3.55 -3.89
C GLY A 20 -6.66 -4.37 -2.90
N PHE A 21 -6.03 -4.96 -1.89
CA PHE A 21 -6.72 -5.74 -0.85
C PHE A 21 -7.68 -4.88 -0.04
N GLY A 22 -7.25 -3.68 0.37
CA GLY A 22 -8.12 -2.77 1.11
C GLY A 22 -9.33 -2.32 0.29
N SER A 23 -9.11 -1.97 -0.99
CA SER A 23 -10.18 -1.58 -1.91
C SER A 23 -11.16 -2.73 -2.16
N TYR A 24 -10.67 -3.96 -2.32
CA TYR A 24 -11.51 -5.15 -2.46
C TYR A 24 -12.37 -5.38 -1.21
N ARG A 25 -11.81 -5.22 -0.01
CA ARG A 25 -12.56 -5.34 1.24
C ARG A 25 -13.69 -4.32 1.34
N LEU A 26 -13.42 -3.06 0.98
CA LEU A 26 -14.46 -2.03 0.92
C LEU A 26 -15.51 -2.36 -0.13
N PHE A 27 -15.10 -2.83 -1.31
CA PHE A 27 -16.03 -3.25 -2.36
C PHE A 27 -16.99 -4.35 -1.87
N VAL A 28 -16.47 -5.40 -1.23
CA VAL A 28 -17.29 -6.49 -0.67
C VAL A 28 -18.27 -5.96 0.38
N HIS A 29 -17.83 -5.03 1.22
CA HIS A 29 -18.67 -4.40 2.24
C HIS A 29 -19.81 -3.59 1.65
N PHE A 30 -19.50 -2.65 0.75
CA PHE A 30 -20.50 -1.77 0.12
C PHE A 30 -21.37 -2.48 -0.91
N SER A 31 -20.91 -3.61 -1.47
CA SER A 31 -21.73 -4.47 -2.34
C SER A 31 -22.71 -5.36 -1.58
N GLY A 32 -22.76 -5.27 -0.24
CA GLY A 32 -23.63 -6.10 0.59
C GLY A 32 -23.26 -7.60 0.61
N ARG A 33 -22.05 -7.95 0.14
CA ARG A 33 -21.58 -9.35 0.07
C ARG A 33 -21.02 -9.84 1.40
N ALA A 34 -20.54 -8.93 2.25
CA ALA A 34 -20.17 -9.24 3.63
C ALA A 34 -20.30 -8.01 4.53
N THR A 35 -20.82 -8.19 5.74
CA THR A 35 -20.81 -7.15 6.77
C THR A 35 -19.46 -7.17 7.48
N LEU A 36 -18.65 -6.14 7.27
CA LEU A 36 -17.44 -5.89 8.04
C LEU A 36 -17.80 -5.00 9.23
N GLU A 37 -17.26 -5.31 10.41
CA GLU A 37 -17.44 -4.45 11.58
C GLU A 37 -16.71 -3.11 11.40
N THR A 38 -17.20 -2.07 12.08
CA THR A 38 -16.68 -0.70 11.95
C THR A 38 -15.17 -0.60 12.17
N TRP A 39 -14.62 -1.31 13.17
CA TRP A 39 -13.17 -1.31 13.42
C TRP A 39 -12.38 -1.93 12.26
N GLN A 40 -12.96 -2.92 11.57
CA GLN A 40 -12.33 -3.54 10.41
C GLN A 40 -12.28 -2.56 9.22
N LEU A 41 -13.29 -1.71 9.07
CA LEU A 41 -13.30 -0.65 8.08
C LEU A 41 -12.24 0.41 8.37
N VAL A 42 -12.08 0.79 9.64
CA VAL A 42 -11.03 1.73 10.07
C VAL A 42 -9.64 1.19 9.76
N ILE A 43 -9.37 -0.08 10.10
CA ILE A 43 -8.10 -0.74 9.77
C ILE A 43 -7.91 -0.80 8.25
N THR A 44 -8.98 -1.13 7.50
CA THR A 44 -8.94 -1.18 6.04
C THR A 44 -8.56 0.19 5.46
N GLY A 45 -9.14 1.27 5.97
CA GLY A 45 -8.77 2.64 5.59
C GLY A 45 -7.31 2.96 5.91
N ALA A 46 -6.83 2.61 7.10
CA ALA A 46 -5.43 2.81 7.49
C ALA A 46 -4.45 2.04 6.60
N VAL A 47 -4.78 0.80 6.21
CA VAL A 47 -3.98 -0.03 5.29
C VAL A 47 -3.89 0.61 3.91
N ILE A 48 -5.00 1.14 3.38
CA ILE A 48 -5.02 1.84 2.09
C ILE A 48 -4.17 3.11 2.16
N LEU A 49 -4.35 3.94 3.19
CA LEU A 49 -3.58 5.17 3.39
C LEU A 49 -2.08 4.88 3.49
N TYR A 50 -1.70 3.85 4.25
CA TYR A 50 -0.30 3.45 4.35
C TYR A 50 0.23 2.92 3.01
N GLY A 51 -0.55 2.11 2.29
CA GLY A 51 -0.20 1.67 0.94
C GLY A 51 0.02 2.85 -0.02
N LEU A 52 -0.84 3.86 0.02
CA LEU A 52 -0.69 5.10 -0.75
C LEU A 52 0.56 5.88 -0.35
N PHE A 53 0.85 5.98 0.94
CA PHE A 53 2.08 6.60 1.43
C PHE A 53 3.33 5.87 0.94
N VAL A 54 3.34 4.54 0.98
CA VAL A 54 4.46 3.73 0.45
C VAL A 54 4.58 3.91 -1.06
N ALA A 55 3.48 3.85 -1.81
CA ALA A 55 3.47 4.11 -3.25
C ALA A 55 4.04 5.51 -3.56
N TYR A 56 3.57 6.53 -2.86
CA TYR A 56 4.07 7.89 -2.99
C TYR A 56 5.57 7.96 -2.70
N SER A 57 6.02 7.34 -1.60
CA SER A 57 7.44 7.32 -1.24
C SER A 57 8.32 6.61 -2.28
N VAL A 58 7.81 5.57 -2.95
CA VAL A 58 8.53 4.86 -4.01
C VAL A 58 8.56 5.68 -5.30
N LEU A 59 7.47 6.37 -5.63
CA LEU A 59 7.39 7.26 -6.80
C LEU A 59 8.23 8.54 -6.63
N THR A 60 8.28 9.09 -5.41
CA THR A 60 9.05 10.31 -5.10
C THR A 60 10.48 10.06 -4.66
N GLN A 61 10.85 8.81 -4.35
CA GLN A 61 12.24 8.35 -4.40
C GLN A 61 12.69 8.33 -5.87
N LYS A 62 12.78 9.50 -6.48
CA LYS A 62 13.57 9.73 -7.68
C LYS A 62 14.97 9.20 -7.34
N PRO A 63 15.57 8.34 -8.17
CA PRO A 63 16.97 8.00 -7.99
C PRO A 63 17.73 9.33 -8.01
N GLU A 64 18.27 9.72 -6.86
CA GLU A 64 19.27 10.76 -6.76
C GLU A 64 20.52 10.20 -7.45
N ASN A 65 20.50 10.34 -8.79
CA ASN A 65 21.53 10.36 -9.84
C ASN A 65 22.94 9.78 -9.52
N PRO A 66 23.67 9.23 -10.51
CA PRO A 66 24.12 10.11 -11.58
C PRO A 66 24.13 9.50 -12.99
N SER A 67 23.78 10.35 -13.95
CA SER A 67 24.50 10.44 -15.21
C SER A 67 26.00 10.38 -14.98
N GLU A 68 26.64 9.26 -15.32
CA GLU A 68 27.96 9.16 -15.94
C GLU A 68 28.18 7.74 -16.45
#